data_AF-E9SBH8-F1
#
_entry.id   AF-E9SBH8-F1
#
_cell.length_a   1.000
_cell.length_b   1.000
_cell.length_c   1.000
_cell.angle_alpha   90.00
_cell.angle_beta   90.00
_cell.angle_gamma   90.00
#
_symmetry.space_group_name_H-M   'P 1'
#
loop_
_entity.id
_entity.type
_entity.pdbx_description
1 polymer ?
#
loop_
_entity_poly.entity_id
_entity_poly.type
_entity_poly.pdbx_seq_one_letter_code
_entity_poly.pdbx_strand_id
1 'polypeptide(L)' 'MKDNKEKQNKSENIELSEEDKIAFVKAMKIGYYKEFHKQGLITDQQLEMLIAMQDRTDISQTA' A
#
# COMPACT_ATOMS: atom_id res chain seq x y z
N MET A 1 18.14 -26.71 -39.50
CA MET A 1 17.59 -25.33 -39.41
C MET A 1 16.22 -25.43 -38.78
N LYS A 2 15.96 -24.55 -37.79
CA LYS A 2 14.64 -24.01 -37.38
C LYS A 2 13.72 -24.99 -36.62
N ASP A 3 13.16 -24.69 -35.44
CA ASP A 3 12.79 -23.41 -34.83
C ASP A 3 12.83 -23.50 -33.29
N ASN A 4 13.66 -22.69 -32.64
CA ASN A 4 13.55 -22.42 -31.21
C ASN A 4 12.64 -21.19 -31.04
N LYS A 5 11.35 -21.41 -30.79
CA LYS A 5 10.44 -20.31 -30.44
C LYS A 5 10.75 -19.88 -29.02
N GLU A 6 11.68 -18.93 -28.89
CA GLU A 6 11.79 -18.09 -27.70
C GLU A 6 10.43 -17.42 -27.48
N LYS A 7 9.69 -17.91 -26.49
CA LYS A 7 8.55 -17.18 -25.94
C LYS A 7 9.14 -15.94 -25.30
N GLN A 8 9.13 -14.83 -26.04
CA GLN A 8 9.27 -13.51 -25.45
C GLN A 8 8.17 -13.37 -24.39
N ASN A 9 8.55 -13.51 -23.11
CA ASN A 9 7.77 -13.01 -22.00
C ASN A 9 7.71 -11.49 -22.19
N LYS A 10 6.72 -11.04 -22.96
CA LYS A 10 6.30 -9.66 -22.99
C LYS A 10 5.88 -9.37 -21.55
N SER A 11 6.72 -8.67 -20.79
CA SER A 11 6.32 -8.10 -19.52
C SER A 11 5.26 -7.06 -19.87
N GLU A 12 4.00 -7.48 -19.92
CA GLU A 12 2.91 -6.55 -19.87
C GLU A 12 3.13 -5.74 -18.59
N ASN A 13 3.35 -4.44 -18.76
CA ASN A 13 3.54 -3.53 -17.65
C ASN A 13 2.20 -3.49 -16.91
N ILE A 14 2.05 -4.34 -15.90
CA ILE A 14 0.87 -4.37 -15.03
C ILE A 14 0.99 -3.13 -14.16
N GLU A 15 0.43 -2.02 -14.63
CA GLU A 15 0.32 -0.80 -13.85
C GLU A 15 -0.92 -0.89 -12.96
N LEU A 16 -0.73 -0.63 -11.67
CA LEU A 16 -1.82 -0.48 -10.71
C LEU A 16 -2.66 0.76 -11.06
N SER A 17 -3.97 0.68 -10.85
CA SER A 17 -4.81 1.88 -10.86
C SER A 17 -4.39 2.82 -9.73
N GLU A 18 -4.73 4.11 -9.83
CA GLU A 18 -4.46 5.07 -8.74
C GLU A 18 -5.18 4.70 -7.45
N GLU A 19 -6.40 4.16 -7.55
CA GLU A 19 -7.18 3.65 -6.43
C GLU A 19 -6.46 2.49 -5.74
N ASP A 20 -5.92 1.54 -6.52
CA ASP A 20 -5.16 0.42 -5.99
C ASP A 20 -3.83 0.87 -5.36
N LYS A 21 -3.16 1.87 -5.94
CA LYS A 21 -1.94 2.45 -5.36
C LYS A 21 -2.24 3.10 -4.01
N ILE A 22 -3.33 3.85 -3.91
CA ILE A 22 -3.77 4.48 -2.66
C ILE A 22 -4.09 3.41 -1.61
N ALA A 23 -4.89 2.39 -1.98
CA ALA A 23 -5.23 1.28 -1.09
C ALA A 23 -3.98 0.52 -0.62
N PHE A 24 -3.04 0.28 -1.53
CA PHE A 24 -1.76 -0.37 -1.23
C PHE A 24 -0.93 0.45 -0.22
N VAL A 25 -0.76 1.75 -0.47
CA VAL A 25 -0.06 2.65 0.44
C VAL A 25 -0.75 2.70 1.82
N LYS A 26 -2.09 2.70 1.84
CA LYS A 26 -2.88 2.67 3.08
C LYS A 26 -2.59 1.40 3.89
N ALA A 27 -2.60 0.24 3.24
CA ALA A 27 -2.28 -1.03 3.87
C ALA A 27 -0.84 -1.08 4.41
N MET A 28 0.13 -0.57 3.64
CA MET A 28 1.53 -0.49 4.06
C MET A 28 1.69 0.36 5.33
N LYS A 29 1.08 1.54 5.38
CA LYS A 29 1.13 2.42 6.56
C LYS A 29 0.57 1.75 7.81
N ILE A 30 -0.58 1.06 7.69
CA ILE A 30 -1.18 0.30 8.81
C ILE A 30 -0.22 -0.80 9.28
N GLY A 31 0.45 -1.49 8.35
CA GLY A 31 1.48 -2.48 8.66
C GLY A 31 2.61 -1.90 9.51
N TYR A 32 3.14 -0.74 9.12
CA TYR A 32 4.18 -0.05 9.90
C TYR A 32 3.73 0.36 11.29
N TYR A 33 2.53 0.96 11.43
CA TYR A 33 2.02 1.36 12.74
C TYR A 33 1.88 0.16 13.68
N LYS A 34 1.38 -0.98 13.18
CA LYS A 34 1.28 -2.22 13.96
C LYS A 34 2.65 -2.75 14.38
N GLU A 35 3.65 -2.67 13.51
CA GLU A 35 5.00 -3.12 13.84
C GLU A 35 5.66 -2.20 14.88
N PHE A 36 5.48 -0.88 14.78
CA PHE A 36 5.94 0.06 15.81
C PHE A 36 5.29 -0.21 17.16
N HIS A 37 4.00 -0.53 17.17
CA HIS A 37 3.29 -0.91 18.38
C HIS A 37 3.85 -2.20 18.98
N LYS A 38 4.08 -3.23 18.16
CA LYS A 38 4.67 -4.50 18.59
C LYS A 38 6.07 -4.33 19.19
N GLN A 39 6.83 -3.35 18.69
CA GLN A 39 8.15 -3.00 19.23
C GLN A 39 8.09 -2.11 20.49
N GLY A 40 6.89 -1.70 20.92
CA GLY A 40 6.69 -0.80 22.07
C GLY A 40 7.09 0.65 21.80
N LEU A 41 7.24 1.05 20.53
CA LEU A 41 7.60 2.42 20.15
C LEU A 41 6.41 3.38 20.24
N ILE A 42 5.20 2.86 20.13
CA ILE A 42 3.95 3.60 20.28
C ILE A 42 3.00 2.81 21.17
N THR A 43 2.06 3.51 21.81
CA THR A 43 1.00 2.91 22.65
C THR A 43 -0.22 2.49 21.83
N ASP A 44 -1.10 1.68 22.41
CA ASP A 44 -2.40 1.31 21.82
C ASP A 44 -3.21 2.56 21.39
N GLN A 45 -3.26 3.58 22.26
CA GLN A 45 -3.98 4.83 21.97
C GLN A 45 -3.38 5.58 20.78
N GLN A 46 -2.05 5.59 20.65
CA GLN A 46 -1.38 6.23 19.52
C GLN A 46 -1.60 5.45 18.23
N LEU A 47 -1.63 4.12 18.28
CA LEU A 47 -1.97 3.28 17.14
C LEU A 47 -3.40 3.53 16.64
N GLU A 48 -4.38 3.57 17.54
CA GLU A 48 -5.78 3.87 17.20
C GLU A 48 -5.93 5.25 16.57
N MET A 49 -5.26 6.27 17.12
CA MET A 49 -5.25 7.62 16.57
C MET A 49 -4.67 7.65 15.14
N LEU A 50 -3.53 6.99 14.90
CA LEU A 50 -2.88 6.95 13.60
C LEU A 50 -3.75 6.27 12.52
N ILE A 51 -4.45 5.19 12.89
CA ILE A 51 -5.40 4.52 11.99
C ILE A 51 -6.57 5.46 11.67
N ALA A 52 -7.15 6.12 12.67
CA ALA A 52 -8.29 7.03 12.49
C ALA A 52 -7.95 8.28 11.66
N MET A 53 -6.73 8.83 11.80
CA MET A 53 -6.29 9.97 10.99
C MET A 53 -6.15 9.61 9.51
N GLN A 54 -5.74 8.39 9.22
CA GLN A 54 -5.55 7.93 7.85
C GLN A 54 -6.88 7.87 7.08
N ASP A 55 -7.98 7.52 7.74
CA ASP A 55 -9.32 7.51 7.13
C ASP A 55 -9.90 8.91 6.91
N ARG A 56 -9.43 9.91 7.68
CA ARG A 56 -9.90 11.31 7.54
C ARG A 56 -9.18 12.08 6.44
N THR A 57 -8.00 11.64 6.04
CA THR A 57 -7.20 12.35 5.03
C THR A 57 -7.84 12.25 3.64
N ASP A 58 -8.62 11.19 3.41
CA ASP A 58 -9.35 10.93 2.17
C ASP A 58 -10.49 11.95 1.91
N ILE A 59 -10.91 12.71 2.94
CA ILE A 59 -12.05 13.66 2.88
C ILE A 59 -11.62 15.09 2.53
N SER A 60 -10.30 15.38 2.47
CA SER A 60 -9.78 16.75 2.32
C SER A 60 -9.42 17.16 0.88
N GLN A 61 -9.66 16.32 -0.13
CA GLN A 61 -9.39 16.65 -1.54
C GLN A 61 -10.62 17.08 -2.35
N THR A 62 -11.77 17.30 -1.69
CA THR A 62 -12.98 17.89 -2.30
C THR A 62 -13.42 19.16 -1.56
N ALA A 63 -12.56 20.18 -1.54
CA ALA A 63 -12.90 21.53 -1.11
C ALA A 63 -12.22 22.57 -2.01
#